data_AF-A0A924BFL3-F1
#
_entry.id   AF-A0A924BFL3-F1
#
_cell.length_a   1.000
_cell.length_b   1.000
_cell.length_c   1.000
_cell.angle_alpha   90.00
_cell.angle_beta   90.00
_cell.angle_gamma   90.00
#
_symmetry.space_group_name_H-M   'P 1'
#
loop_
_entity.id
_entity.type
_entity.pdbx_description
1 polymer ?
#
loop_
_entity_poly.entity_id
_entity_poly.type
_entity_poly.pdbx_seq_one_letter_code
_entity_poly.pdbx_strand_id
1 'polypeptide(L)'
;WSLANWLALRQPYVIVDEAHNTKTERSFEALKRLDPAMILELTATPVPKRTNVLFHVSAQQLQAYDMIKMPIQLMEHTRGWQAAVFDAVQTQRLLEVEAQQEEAEPGPNQGAYIRPIVMLQAQNSTEPVNVDVLRAHLLN
;
A
#
# COMPACT_ATOMS: atom_id res chain seq x y z
N TRP A 1 -8.40 26.22 -27.65
CA TRP A 1 -7.32 25.22 -27.56
C TRP A 1 -7.45 24.51 -26.23
N SER A 2 -7.49 23.17 -26.21
CA SER A 2 -7.49 22.41 -24.95
C SER A 2 -6.06 22.33 -24.40
N LEU A 3 -5.94 22.17 -23.07
CA LEU A 3 -4.65 21.90 -22.42
C LEU A 3 -3.97 20.66 -23.02
N ALA A 4 -4.73 19.61 -23.30
CA ALA A 4 -4.23 18.38 -23.93
C ALA A 4 -3.56 18.66 -25.29
N ASN A 5 -4.17 19.49 -26.14
CA ASN A 5 -3.57 19.84 -27.44
C ASN A 5 -2.30 20.69 -27.27
N TRP A 6 -2.28 21.59 -26.30
CA TRP A 6 -1.07 22.38 -26.01
C TRP A 6 0.07 21.50 -25.50
N LEU A 7 -0.23 20.53 -24.64
CA LEU A 7 0.74 19.53 -24.18
C LEU A 7 1.23 18.65 -25.34
N ALA A 8 0.33 18.17 -26.20
CA ALA A 8 0.70 17.37 -27.36
C ALA A 8 1.71 18.07 -28.28
N LEU A 9 1.55 19.37 -28.52
CA LEU A 9 2.52 20.16 -29.30
C LEU A 9 3.92 20.25 -28.65
N ARG A 10 4.04 19.96 -27.35
CA ARG A 10 5.30 20.02 -26.60
C ARG A 10 5.95 18.66 -26.40
N GLN A 11 5.29 17.57 -26.78
CA GLN A 11 5.74 16.19 -26.62
C GLN A 11 6.38 15.91 -25.25
N PRO A 12 5.63 16.03 -24.15
CA PRO A 12 6.19 16.03 -22.82
C PRO A 12 6.72 14.65 -22.41
N TYR A 13 7.57 14.64 -21.39
CA TYR A 13 7.84 13.45 -20.59
C TYR A 13 6.75 13.30 -19.53
N VAL A 14 6.15 12.12 -19.47
CA VAL A 14 5.08 11.81 -18.50
C VAL A 14 5.63 10.83 -17.48
N ILE A 15 5.55 11.18 -16.20
CA ILE A 15 5.88 10.28 -15.10
C ILE A 15 4.57 9.84 -14.45
N VAL A 16 4.34 8.53 -14.39
CA VAL A 16 3.17 7.93 -13.75
C VAL A 16 3.63 7.22 -12.49
N ASP A 17 3.23 7.76 -11.34
CA ASP A 17 3.42 7.09 -10.06
C ASP A 17 2.27 6.11 -9.80
N GLU A 18 2.59 5.01 -9.12
CA GLU A 18 1.70 3.87 -8.88
C GLU A 18 0.93 3.41 -10.12
N ALA A 19 1.66 3.25 -11.23
CA ALA A 19 1.11 2.87 -12.53
C ALA A 19 0.29 1.57 -12.50
N HIS A 20 0.48 0.75 -11.46
CA HIS A 20 -0.31 -0.46 -11.27
C HIS A 20 -1.80 -0.22 -10.96
N ASN A 21 -2.16 0.94 -10.41
CA ASN A 21 -3.54 1.37 -10.22
C ASN A 21 -4.18 1.90 -11.51
N THR A 22 -3.35 2.22 -12.51
CA THR A 22 -3.71 2.85 -13.79
C THR A 22 -3.66 1.84 -14.95
N LYS A 23 -3.92 0.54 -14.67
CA LYS A 23 -3.76 -0.56 -15.63
C LYS A 23 -4.83 -0.65 -16.73
N THR A 24 -5.83 0.22 -16.75
CA THR A 24 -6.89 0.14 -17.77
C THR A 24 -6.38 0.61 -19.13
N GLU A 25 -6.81 -0.04 -20.20
CA GLU A 25 -6.47 0.39 -21.57
C GLU A 25 -6.87 1.85 -21.82
N ARG A 26 -7.99 2.28 -21.21
CA ARG A 26 -8.47 3.66 -21.26
C ARG A 26 -7.50 4.68 -20.65
N SER A 27 -6.84 4.33 -19.55
CA SER A 27 -5.86 5.21 -18.93
C SER A 27 -4.63 5.39 -19.82
N PHE A 28 -4.15 4.30 -20.43
CA PHE A 28 -3.07 4.36 -21.40
C PHE A 28 -3.44 5.16 -22.65
N GLU A 29 -4.66 4.97 -23.18
CA GLU A 29 -5.16 5.77 -24.32
C GLU A 29 -5.24 7.27 -23.98
N ALA A 30 -5.65 7.61 -22.77
CA ALA A 30 -5.68 9.00 -22.31
C ALA A 30 -4.27 9.62 -22.26
N LEU A 31 -3.26 8.87 -21.78
CA LEU A 31 -1.87 9.34 -21.78
C LEU A 31 -1.30 9.50 -23.19
N LYS A 32 -1.61 8.57 -24.11
CA LYS A 32 -1.19 8.65 -25.51
C LYS A 32 -1.73 9.89 -26.23
N ARG A 33 -2.90 10.40 -25.83
CA ARG A 33 -3.47 11.64 -26.40
C ARG A 33 -2.65 12.89 -26.10
N LEU A 34 -1.73 12.82 -25.13
CA LEU A 34 -0.80 13.91 -24.82
C LEU A 34 0.43 13.92 -25.74
N ASP A 35 0.49 13.04 -26.74
CA ASP A 35 1.65 12.82 -27.62
C ASP A 35 3.01 12.83 -26.89
N PRO A 36 3.16 12.04 -25.79
CA PRO A 36 4.36 12.13 -24.96
C PRO A 36 5.59 11.57 -25.69
N ALA A 37 6.74 12.21 -25.52
CA ALA A 37 8.03 11.67 -26.00
C ALA A 37 8.43 10.39 -25.25
N MET A 38 8.01 10.25 -23.98
CA MET A 38 8.22 9.06 -23.15
C MET A 38 7.19 9.03 -22.03
N ILE A 39 6.79 7.81 -21.64
CA ILE A 39 6.06 7.55 -20.39
C ILE A 39 6.98 6.73 -19.48
N LEU A 40 7.31 7.27 -18.32
CA LEU A 40 8.06 6.59 -17.26
C LEU A 40 7.10 6.16 -16.16
N GLU A 41 7.03 4.86 -15.89
CA GLU A 41 6.21 4.30 -14.83
C GLU A 41 7.05 4.01 -13.58
N LEU A 42 6.64 4.54 -12.44
CA LEU A 42 7.16 4.20 -11.13
C LEU A 42 6.13 3.28 -10.46
N THR A 43 6.52 2.03 -10.21
CA THR A 43 5.60 1.04 -9.63
C THR A 43 6.36 -0.10 -8.97
N ALA A 44 5.86 -0.58 -7.84
CA ALA A 44 6.34 -1.80 -7.20
C ALA A 44 5.92 -3.08 -7.96
N THR A 45 4.86 -3.01 -8.79
CA THR A 45 4.28 -4.17 -9.48
C THR A 45 4.16 -3.93 -11.00
N PRO A 46 5.28 -3.99 -11.75
CA PRO A 46 5.25 -3.78 -13.19
C PRO A 46 4.41 -4.87 -13.89
N VAL A 47 3.84 -4.55 -15.06
CA VAL A 47 3.11 -5.51 -15.90
C VAL A 47 4.02 -5.97 -17.05
N PRO A 48 4.68 -7.14 -16.95
CA PRO A 48 5.81 -7.48 -17.83
C PRO A 48 5.47 -7.57 -19.32
N LYS A 49 4.19 -7.74 -19.67
CA LYS A 49 3.71 -7.83 -21.06
C LYS A 49 3.33 -6.48 -21.69
N ARG A 50 3.29 -5.41 -20.90
CA ARG A 50 2.83 -4.08 -21.35
C ARG A 50 3.88 -2.98 -21.18
N THR A 51 4.93 -3.23 -20.40
CA THR A 51 5.92 -2.21 -20.04
C THR A 51 7.33 -2.73 -20.24
N ASN A 52 8.23 -1.85 -20.68
CA ASN A 52 9.66 -2.13 -20.74
C ASN A 52 10.26 -1.85 -19.35
N VAL A 53 10.61 -2.90 -18.61
CA VAL A 53 11.21 -2.76 -17.28
C VAL A 53 12.66 -2.29 -17.43
N LEU A 54 12.94 -1.03 -17.11
CA LEU A 54 14.28 -0.44 -17.20
C LEU A 54 15.17 -0.77 -16.01
N PHE A 55 14.58 -0.82 -14.81
CA PHE A 55 15.26 -1.12 -13.56
C PHE A 55 14.30 -1.76 -12.57
N HIS A 56 14.78 -2.71 -11.77
CA HIS A 56 14.00 -3.41 -10.77
C HIS A 56 14.85 -3.63 -9.53
N VAL A 57 14.32 -3.24 -8.37
CA VAL A 57 14.91 -3.54 -7.06
C VAL A 57 13.99 -4.54 -6.37
N SER A 58 14.55 -5.67 -5.93
CA SER A 58 13.75 -6.65 -5.19
C SER A 58 13.53 -6.23 -3.73
N ALA A 59 12.50 -6.79 -3.09
CA ALA A 59 12.28 -6.59 -1.66
C ALA A 59 13.47 -7.05 -0.81
N GLN A 60 14.18 -8.12 -1.21
CA GLN A 60 15.38 -8.59 -0.51
C GLN A 60 16.53 -7.57 -0.62
N GLN A 61 16.70 -6.92 -1.76
CA GLN A 61 17.70 -5.87 -1.91
C GLN A 61 17.35 -4.66 -1.03
N LEU A 62 16.09 -4.21 -1.06
CA LEU A 62 15.65 -3.12 -0.17
C LEU A 62 15.85 -3.48 1.31
N GLN A 63 15.60 -4.72 1.70
CA GLN A 63 15.84 -5.21 3.05
C GLN A 63 17.33 -5.16 3.42
N ALA A 64 18.20 -5.64 2.53
CA ALA A 64 19.65 -5.69 2.78
C ALA A 64 20.29 -4.30 2.92
N TYR A 65 19.65 -3.25 2.39
CA TYR A 65 20.10 -1.87 2.52
C TYR A 65 19.32 -1.07 3.58
N ASP A 66 18.57 -1.74 4.46
CA ASP A 66 17.73 -1.12 5.50
C ASP A 66 16.76 -0.06 4.95
N MET A 67 16.38 -0.18 3.67
CA MET A 67 15.49 0.75 2.97
C MET A 67 14.00 0.41 3.17
N ILE A 68 13.70 -0.72 3.82
CA ILE A 68 12.36 -1.10 4.25
C ILE A 68 12.38 -1.44 5.74
N LYS A 69 11.46 -0.85 6.50
CA LYS A 69 11.20 -1.28 7.88
C LYS A 69 10.40 -2.58 7.83
N MET A 70 11.07 -3.73 7.90
CA MET A 70 10.36 -5.00 8.06
C MET A 70 11.03 -5.85 9.14
N PRO A 71 10.19 -6.34 10.06
CA PRO A 71 9.75 -7.71 9.87
C PRO A 71 8.25 -7.76 9.53
N ILE A 72 7.89 -8.14 8.29
CA ILE A 72 6.55 -8.67 8.03
C ILE A 72 6.50 -10.05 8.67
N GLN A 73 5.65 -10.22 9.67
CA GLN A 73 5.35 -11.52 10.27
C GLN A 73 4.06 -12.03 9.64
N LEU A 74 4.13 -13.19 8.98
CA LEU A 74 2.97 -13.91 8.46
C LEU A 74 2.60 -14.99 9.47
N MET A 75 1.38 -14.91 10.01
CA MET A 75 0.84 -15.93 10.90
C MET A 75 -0.49 -16.46 10.36
N GLU A 76 -0.61 -17.79 10.33
CA GLU A 76 -1.85 -18.45 9.93
C GLU A 76 -2.72 -18.76 11.16
N HIS A 77 -4.02 -18.46 11.07
CA HIS A 77 -4.99 -18.76 12.11
C HIS A 77 -5.90 -19.92 11.69
N THR A 78 -5.55 -21.14 12.09
CA THR A 78 -6.32 -22.36 11.76
C THR A 78 -7.68 -22.46 12.46
N ARG A 79 -7.93 -21.62 13.47
CA ARG A 79 -9.17 -21.58 14.26
C ARG A 79 -10.24 -20.63 13.68
N GLY A 80 -10.01 -20.08 12.49
CA GLY A 80 -10.94 -19.18 11.80
C GLY A 80 -10.63 -17.70 12.02
N TRP A 81 -11.42 -16.85 11.35
CA TRP A 81 -11.19 -15.41 11.27
C TRP A 81 -11.31 -14.68 12.61
N GLN A 82 -12.13 -15.18 13.54
CA GLN A 82 -12.27 -14.59 14.88
C GLN A 82 -10.96 -14.65 15.65
N ALA A 83 -10.23 -15.76 15.53
CA ALA A 83 -8.92 -15.90 16.16
C ALA A 83 -7.89 -14.92 15.56
N ALA A 84 -7.96 -14.68 14.25
CA ALA A 84 -7.12 -13.68 13.58
C ALA A 84 -7.44 -12.26 14.05
N VAL A 85 -8.73 -11.90 14.14
CA VAL A 85 -9.17 -10.59 14.63
C VAL A 85 -8.74 -10.39 16.09
N PHE A 86 -8.95 -11.39 16.94
CA PHE A 86 -8.56 -11.32 18.35
C PHE A 86 -7.05 -11.08 18.50
N ASP A 87 -6.24 -11.86 17.80
CA ASP A 87 -4.79 -11.76 17.87
C ASP A 87 -4.29 -10.39 17.37
N ALA A 88 -4.80 -9.91 16.23
CA ALA A 88 -4.46 -8.59 15.68
C ALA A 88 -4.75 -7.46 16.69
N VAL A 89 -5.88 -7.54 17.40
CA VAL A 89 -6.23 -6.56 18.45
C VAL A 89 -5.32 -6.69 19.67
N GLN A 90 -4.94 -7.91 20.09
CA GLN A 90 -3.97 -8.09 21.18
C GLN A 90 -2.60 -7.53 20.81
N THR A 91 -2.11 -7.80 19.60
CA THR A 91 -0.84 -7.25 19.11
C THR A 91 -0.89 -5.73 19.06
N GLN A 92 -1.98 -5.13 18.59
CA GLN A 92 -2.11 -3.67 18.60
C GLN A 92 -2.07 -3.07 20.00
N ARG A 93 -2.72 -3.71 20.98
CA ARG A 93 -2.68 -3.26 22.38
C ARG A 93 -1.28 -3.37 22.98
N LEU A 94 -0.56 -4.45 22.67
CA LEU A 94 0.84 -4.60 23.08
C LEU A 94 1.69 -3.47 22.49
N LEU A 95 1.59 -3.23 21.18
CA LEU A 95 2.31 -2.17 20.51
C LEU A 95 1.93 -0.78 21.03
N GLU A 96 0.68 -0.56 21.46
CA GLU A 96 0.24 0.71 22.05
C GLU A 96 0.96 0.98 23.37
N VAL A 97 1.14 -0.05 24.19
CA VAL A 97 1.91 0.06 25.45
C VAL A 97 3.39 0.35 25.15
N GLU A 98 3.98 -0.33 24.18
CA GLU A 98 5.37 -0.09 23.77
C GLU A 98 5.55 1.32 23.20
N ALA A 99 4.61 1.79 22.38
CA ALA A 99 4.60 3.15 21.83
C ALA A 99 4.55 4.21 22.94
N GLN A 100 3.68 4.04 23.95
CA GLN A 100 3.60 4.97 25.09
C GLN A 100 4.88 5.00 25.93
N GLN A 101 5.56 3.86 26.07
CA GLN A 101 6.86 3.79 26.76
C GLN A 101 7.92 4.54 25.95
N GLU A 102 7.99 4.30 24.65
CA GLU A 102 8.96 4.95 23.76
C GLU A 102 8.74 6.47 23.66
N GLU A 103 7.49 6.92 23.73
CA GLU A 103 7.12 8.33 23.82
C GLU A 103 7.63 9.00 25.10
N ALA A 104 7.59 8.29 26.24
CA ALA A 104 7.93 8.82 27.55
C ALA A 104 9.44 8.77 27.84
N GLU A 105 10.14 7.78 27.32
CA GLU A 105 11.54 7.53 27.60
C GLU A 105 12.50 8.41 26.77
N PRO A 106 13.69 8.75 27.30
CA PRO A 106 14.72 9.43 26.52
C PRO A 106 15.18 8.55 25.36
N GLY A 107 14.96 9.00 24.12
CA GLY A 107 15.25 8.22 22.93
C GLY A 107 14.96 8.98 21.64
N PRO A 108 15.15 8.34 20.47
CA PRO A 108 14.93 8.97 19.17
C PRO A 108 13.47 9.41 18.94
N ASN A 109 12.52 8.79 19.65
CA ASN A 109 11.09 9.05 19.54
C ASN A 109 10.49 9.74 20.78
N GLN A 110 11.33 10.31 21.67
CA GLN A 110 10.85 11.00 22.86
C GLN A 110 9.87 12.14 22.50
N GLY A 111 8.67 12.10 23.08
CA GLY A 111 7.60 13.08 22.83
C GLY A 111 6.94 12.98 21.46
N ALA A 112 7.30 12.00 20.62
CA ALA A 112 6.71 11.80 19.30
C ALA A 112 5.55 10.81 19.38
N TYR A 113 4.31 11.28 19.20
CA TYR A 113 3.11 10.45 19.26
C TYR A 113 3.13 9.32 18.21
N ILE A 114 2.98 8.07 18.67
CA ILE A 114 2.93 6.86 17.87
C ILE A 114 1.60 6.14 18.15
N ARG A 115 0.80 5.93 17.10
CA ARG A 115 -0.49 5.24 17.19
C ARG A 115 -0.50 3.96 16.35
N PRO A 116 -0.33 2.79 16.97
CA PRO A 116 -0.56 1.50 16.33
C PRO A 116 -2.00 1.37 15.81
N ILE A 117 -2.17 0.92 14.56
CA ILE A 117 -3.47 0.73 13.90
C ILE A 117 -3.58 -0.70 13.38
N VAL A 118 -4.77 -1.28 13.51
CA VAL A 118 -5.13 -2.55 12.85
C VAL A 118 -6.01 -2.26 11.65
N MET A 119 -5.67 -2.86 10.51
CA MET A 119 -6.51 -2.89 9.33
C MET A 119 -7.09 -4.30 9.17
N LEU A 120 -8.41 -4.42 9.22
CA LEU A 120 -9.13 -5.67 8.97
C LEU A 120 -9.79 -5.60 7.60
N GLN A 121 -9.49 -6.58 6.75
CA GLN A 121 -10.12 -6.70 5.45
C GLN A 121 -11.35 -7.62 5.55
N ALA A 122 -12.52 -7.08 5.24
CA ALA A 122 -13.76 -7.83 5.14
C ALA A 122 -13.90 -8.52 3.79
N GLN A 123 -14.72 -9.57 3.75
CA GLN A 123 -15.21 -10.17 2.52
C GLN A 123 -16.35 -9.35 1.91
N ASN A 124 -16.74 -9.70 0.68
CA ASN A 124 -17.88 -9.08 -0.01
C ASN A 124 -19.18 -9.20 0.80
N SER A 125 -20.15 -8.34 0.55
CA SER A 125 -21.43 -8.32 1.28
C SER A 125 -22.20 -9.63 1.25
N THR A 126 -22.04 -10.40 0.17
CA THR A 126 -22.66 -11.72 -0.02
C THR A 126 -21.94 -12.86 0.69
N GLU A 127 -20.78 -12.59 1.30
CA GLU A 127 -19.95 -13.60 1.94
C GLU A 127 -20.11 -13.60 3.46
N PRO A 128 -19.76 -14.72 4.14
CA PRO A 128 -20.04 -14.88 5.57
C PRO A 128 -19.29 -13.91 6.48
N VAL A 129 -18.13 -13.38 6.06
CA VAL A 129 -17.29 -12.48 6.87
C VAL A 129 -17.31 -11.07 6.27
N ASN A 130 -18.51 -10.54 6.05
CA ASN A 130 -18.69 -9.18 5.57
C ASN A 130 -18.43 -8.13 6.67
N VAL A 131 -18.49 -6.85 6.28
CA VAL A 131 -18.21 -5.71 7.17
C VAL A 131 -19.10 -5.70 8.40
N ASP A 132 -20.39 -6.03 8.26
CA ASP A 132 -21.35 -5.99 9.37
C ASP A 132 -21.04 -7.07 10.40
N VAL A 133 -20.70 -8.28 9.95
CA VAL A 133 -20.32 -9.40 10.81
C VAL A 133 -19.02 -9.11 11.56
N LEU A 134 -18.00 -8.59 10.86
CA LEU A 134 -16.75 -8.17 11.49
C LEU A 134 -16.96 -7.06 12.52
N ARG A 135 -17.75 -6.04 12.16
CA ARG A 135 -18.05 -4.93 13.06
C ARG A 135 -18.80 -5.40 14.30
N ALA A 136 -19.81 -6.25 14.14
CA ALA A 136 -20.55 -6.81 15.27
C ALA A 136 -19.62 -7.60 16.21
N HIS A 137 -18.67 -8.37 15.65
CA HIS A 137 -17.70 -9.10 16.47
C HIS A 137 -16.72 -8.21 17.24
N LEU A 138 -16.37 -7.03 16.71
CA LEU A 138 -15.48 -6.08 17.38
C LEU A 138 -16.16 -5.26 18.48
N LEU A 139 -17.49 -5.11 18.42
CA LEU A 139 -18.27 -4.26 19.32
C LEU A 139 -18.95 -5.04 20.45
N ASN A 140 -19.01 -6.37 20.35
CA ASN A 140 -19.54 -7.27 21.37
C ASN A 140 -18.44 -7.71 22.34
#